data_AF-A0A849R1R6-F1
#
_entry.id   AF-A0A849R1R6-F1
#
_cell.length_a   1.000
_cell.length_b   1.000
_cell.length_c   1.000
_cell.angle_alpha   90.00
_cell.angle_beta   90.00
_cell.angle_gamma   90.00
#
_symmetry.space_group_name_H-M   'P 1'
#
loop_
_entity.id
_entity.type
_entity.pdbx_description
1 polymer ?
#
loop_
_entity_poly.entity_id
_entity_poly.type
_entity_poly.pdbx_seq_one_letter_code
_entity_poly.pdbx_strand_id
1 'polypeptide(L)' 'MDELAITVRVRGATARMLEELVEKGYYSTKAEALRAGILHLAEEYGMIGSPVYYRRMLKSEIGRQIKHEEIEKLLEEIEE' A
#
# COMPACT_ATOMS: atom_id res chain seq x y z
N MET A 1 9.10 -15.32 12.14
CA MET A 1 8.52 -14.14 11.47
C MET A 1 7.97 -13.28 12.59
N ASP A 2 8.45 -12.05 12.72
CA ASP A 2 8.13 -11.23 13.88
C ASP A 2 6.80 -10.52 13.64
N GLU A 3 5.80 -10.82 14.48
CA GLU A 3 4.46 -10.23 14.43
C GLU A 3 4.26 -9.30 15.64
N LEU A 4 3.77 -8.09 15.38
CA LEU A 4 3.46 -7.10 16.41
C LEU A 4 2.05 -6.54 16.18
N ALA A 5 1.20 -6.63 17.19
CA ALA A 5 -0.13 -6.02 17.21
C ALA A 5 -0.10 -4.71 18.01
N ILE A 6 -0.66 -3.65 17.43
CA ILE A 6 -0.78 -2.34 18.09
C ILE A 6 -2.21 -1.82 18.00
N THR A 7 -2.64 -1.08 19.03
CA THR A 7 -3.87 -0.28 19.00
C THR A 7 -3.50 1.19 19.05
N VAL A 8 -3.92 1.97 18.06
CA VAL A 8 -3.60 3.39 17.96
C VAL A 8 -4.88 4.21 17.92
N ARG A 9 -4.94 5.27 18.74
CA ARG A 9 -6.03 6.24 18.71
C ARG A 9 -5.57 7.50 17.97
N VAL A 10 -6.13 7.72 16.78
CA VAL A 10 -5.90 8.93 15.97
C VAL A 10 -7.07 9.89 16.12
N ARG A 11 -6.80 11.20 16.00
CA ARG A 11 -7.81 12.27 16.09
C ARG A 11 -7.51 13.37 15.08
N GLY A 12 -8.49 14.22 14.82
CA GLY A 12 -8.32 15.40 13.97
C GLY A 12 -7.97 15.05 12.52
N ALA A 13 -7.06 15.80 11.91
CA ALA A 13 -6.70 15.66 10.51
C ALA A 13 -6.22 14.25 10.15
N THR A 14 -5.41 13.61 10.99
CA THR A 14 -4.90 12.25 10.74
C THR A 14 -6.02 11.22 10.65
N ALA A 15 -7.03 11.33 11.51
CA ALA A 15 -8.19 10.43 11.45
C ALA A 15 -8.97 10.60 10.15
N ARG A 16 -9.19 11.86 9.73
CA ARG A 16 -9.88 12.19 8.47
C ARG A 16 -9.12 11.67 7.25
N MET A 17 -7.80 11.88 7.21
CA MET A 17 -6.97 11.40 6.10
C MET A 17 -6.98 9.86 6.03
N LEU A 18 -6.90 9.18 7.17
CA LEU A 18 -6.96 7.72 7.20
C LEU A 18 -8.30 7.17 6.68
N GLU A 19 -9.41 7.89 6.91
CA GLU A 19 -10.71 7.56 6.33
C GLU A 19 -10.74 7.85 4.83
N GLU A 20 -10.35 9.05 4.41
CA GLU A 20 -10.35 9.42 2.98
C GLU A 20 -9.50 8.49 2.12
N LEU A 21 -8.37 8.01 2.65
CA LEU A 21 -7.49 7.05 1.98
C LEU A 21 -8.21 5.75 1.62
N VAL A 22 -9.14 5.31 2.47
CA VAL A 22 -9.92 4.09 2.24
C VAL A 22 -11.16 4.40 1.39
N GLU A 23 -11.87 5.49 1.69
CA GLU A 23 -13.09 5.89 0.96
C GLU A 23 -12.82 6.17 -0.52
N LYS A 24 -11.67 6.75 -0.85
CA LYS A 24 -11.24 7.00 -2.23
C LYS A 24 -10.63 5.77 -2.91
N GLY A 25 -10.53 4.65 -2.21
CA GLY A 25 -10.02 3.39 -2.75
C GLY A 25 -8.50 3.33 -2.92
N TYR A 26 -7.72 4.24 -2.30
CA TYR A 26 -6.25 4.14 -2.35
C TYR A 26 -5.73 2.94 -1.56
N TYR A 27 -6.44 2.54 -0.51
CA TYR A 27 -6.16 1.34 0.27
C TYR A 27 -7.45 0.61 0.63
N SER A 28 -7.37 -0.71 0.75
CA SER A 28 -8.55 -1.55 1.06
C SER A 28 -8.96 -1.43 2.53
N THR A 29 -7.99 -1.16 3.42
CA THR A 29 -8.25 -1.04 4.87
C THR A 29 -7.42 0.06 5.51
N LYS A 30 -7.91 0.59 6.64
CA LYS A 30 -7.17 1.56 7.47
C LYS A 30 -5.83 0.98 7.95
N ALA A 31 -5.80 -0.31 8.29
CA ALA A 31 -4.58 -0.98 8.73
C ALA A 31 -3.53 -1.06 7.62
N GLU A 32 -3.96 -1.28 6.38
CA GLU A 32 -3.08 -1.27 5.20
C GLU A 32 -2.50 0.11 4.95
N ALA A 33 -3.33 1.16 4.96
CA ALA A 33 -2.87 2.54 4.85
C ALA A 33 -1.87 2.90 5.95
N LEU A 34 -2.11 2.47 7.19
CA LEU A 34 -1.19 2.70 8.32
C LEU A 34 0.16 2.00 8.11
N ARG A 35 0.15 0.73 7.66
CA ARG A 35 1.39 -0.01 7.34
C ARG A 35 2.16 0.65 6.21
N ALA A 36 1.48 1.09 5.16
CA ALA A 36 2.12 1.82 4.05
C ALA A 36 2.77 3.13 4.53
N GLY A 37 2.10 3.88 5.43
CA GLY A 37 2.66 5.07 6.04
C GLY A 37 3.93 4.79 6.86
N ILE A 38 3.96 3.69 7.63
CA ILE A 38 5.16 3.28 8.39
C ILE A 38 6.32 2.95 7.45
N LEU A 39 6.07 2.21 6.36
CA LEU A 39 7.09 1.87 5.38
C LEU A 39 7.63 3.13 4.67
N HIS A 40 6.74 4.04 4.31
CA HIS A 40 7.12 5.31 3.70
C HIS A 40 8.01 6.15 4.63
N LEU A 41 7.66 6.28 5.91
CA LEU A 41 8.51 6.97 6.90
C LEU A 41 9.87 6.26 7.06
N ALA A 42 9.88 4.93 7.15
CA ALA A 42 11.12 4.17 7.27
C ALA A 42 12.04 4.39 6.05
N GLU A 43 11.46 4.55 4.86
CA GLU A 43 12.19 4.91 3.64
C GLU A 43 12.74 6.35 3.71
N GLU A 44 11.91 7.33 4.08
CA GLU A 44 12.31 8.74 4.22
C GLU A 44 13.47 8.91 5.21
N TYR A 45 13.48 8.13 6.29
CA TYR A 45 14.56 8.13 7.28
C TYR A 45 15.74 7.21 6.91
N GLY A 46 15.76 6.59 5.74
CA GLY A 46 16.84 5.72 5.27
C GLY A 46 17.00 4.41 6.06
N MET A 47 15.97 4.01 6.80
CA MET A 47 15.94 2.74 7.55
C MET A 47 15.77 1.54 6.62
N ILE A 48 15.15 1.75 5.46
CA ILE A 48 14.98 0.75 4.39
C ILE A 48 15.36 1.34 3.03
N GLY A 49 15.75 0.50 2.08
CA GLY A 49 16.11 0.92 0.72
C GLY A 49 14.91 1.44 -0.11
N SER A 50 15.17 2.42 -0.97
CA SER A 50 14.24 3.09 -1.90
C SER A 50 13.32 2.13 -2.70
N PRO A 51 12.10 2.52 -3.09
CA PRO A 51 10.89 1.71 -3.22
C PRO A 51 10.74 1.03 -4.58
N VAL A 52 11.82 0.87 -5.36
CA VAL A 52 11.78 -0.01 -6.55
C VAL A 52 11.59 -1.46 -6.12
N TYR A 53 12.10 -1.84 -4.94
CA TYR A 53 12.07 -3.20 -4.45
C TYR A 53 10.70 -3.58 -3.84
N TYR A 54 10.15 -2.72 -2.98
CA TYR A 54 8.87 -2.99 -2.31
C TYR A 54 7.65 -2.77 -3.19
N ARG A 55 7.68 -1.79 -4.12
CA ARG A 55 6.61 -1.61 -5.11
C ARG A 55 6.49 -2.83 -6.03
N ARG A 56 7.61 -3.52 -6.30
CA ARG A 56 7.64 -4.78 -7.06
C ARG A 56 7.07 -5.95 -6.25
N MET A 57 7.36 -6.04 -4.96
CA MET A 57 6.74 -7.04 -4.08
C MET A 57 5.24 -6.83 -3.88
N LEU A 58 4.80 -5.59 -3.61
CA LEU A 58 3.39 -5.24 -3.49
C LEU A 58 2.62 -5.50 -4.80
N LYS A 59 3.21 -5.16 -5.97
CA LYS A 59 2.66 -5.56 -7.26
C LYS A 59 2.57 -7.09 -7.42
N SER A 60 3.56 -7.85 -6.91
CA SER A 60 3.54 -9.32 -6.99
C SER A 60 2.52 -9.98 -6.05
N GLU A 61 2.22 -9.36 -4.90
CA GLU A 61 1.18 -9.83 -3.98
C GLU A 61 -0.22 -9.50 -4.49
N ILE A 62 -0.42 -8.35 -5.12
CA ILE A 62 -1.67 -7.97 -5.80
C ILE A 62 -1.87 -8.81 -7.08
N GLY A 63 -0.81 -9.05 -7.85
CA GLY A 63 -0.83 -9.90 -9.05
C GLY A 63 -1.02 -11.40 -8.79
N ARG A 64 -0.98 -11.85 -7.52
CA ARG A 64 -1.39 -13.21 -7.14
C ARG A 64 -2.90 -13.36 -6.97
N GLN A 65 -3.64 -12.27 -6.78
CA GLN A 65 -5.10 -12.29 -6.65
C GLN A 65 -5.85 -12.05 -7.96
N ILE A 66 -5.20 -11.42 -8.94
CA ILE A 66 -5.75 -11.18 -10.28
C ILE A 66 -5.00 -12.09 -11.24
N LYS A 67 -5.71 -12.87 -12.08
CA LYS A 67 -5.05 -13.78 -13.02
C LYS A 67 -4.16 -12.94 -13.93
N HIS A 68 -2.88 -13.31 -14.02
CA HIS A 68 -1.84 -12.58 -14.74
C HIS A 68 -2.27 -12.14 -16.16
N GLU A 69 -3.09 -12.95 -16.82
CA GLU A 69 -3.68 -12.76 -18.15
C GLU A 69 -4.58 -11.51 -18.26
N GLU A 70 -5.29 -11.13 -17.19
CA GLU A 70 -6.20 -9.98 -17.17
C GLU A 70 -5.43 -8.66 -17.05
N ILE A 71 -4.27 -8.67 -16.39
CA ILE A 71 -3.41 -7.49 -16.23
C ILE A 71 -2.68 -7.19 -17.53
N GLU A 72 -2.19 -8.21 -18.25
CA GLU A 72 -1.48 -8.02 -19.52
C GLU A 72 -2.38 -7.37 -20.57
N LYS A 73 -3.62 -7.84 -20.72
CA LYS A 73 -4.60 -7.21 -21.62
C LYS A 73 -4.88 -5.74 -21.28
N LEU A 74 -5.03 -5.43 -20.00
CA LEU A 74 -5.34 -4.06 -19.58
C LEU A 74 -4.17 -3.09 -19.81
N LEU A 75 -2.93 -3.61 -19.79
CA LEU A 75 -1.74 -2.82 -20.08
C LEU A 75 -1.57 -2.56 -21.58
N GLU A 76 -1.90 -3.54 -22.42
CA GLU A 76 -1.92 -3.37 -23.88
C GLU A 76 -2.94 -2.30 -24.32
N GLU A 77 -4.11 -2.24 -23.68
CA GLU A 77 -5.15 -1.23 -24.00
C GLU A 77 -4.79 0.21 -23.56
N ILE A 78 -3.80 0.39 -22.68
CA ILE A 78 -3.35 1.71 -22.20
C ILE A 78 -2.16 2.23 -23.01
N GLU A 79 -1.43 1.35 -23.70
CA GLU A 79 -0.29 1.71 -24.55
C GLU A 79 -0.67 2.01 -26.02
N GLU A 80 -1.93 1.81 -26.42
CA GLU A 80 -2.55 2.38 -27.65
C GLU A 80 -3.23 3.74 -27.41
#